data_AF-A0A1B7HJB3-F1
#
_entry.id   AF-A0A1B7HJB3-F1
#
_cell.length_a   1.000
_cell.length_b   1.000
_cell.length_c   1.000
_cell.angle_alpha   90.00
_cell.angle_beta   90.00
_cell.angle_gamma   90.00
#
_symmetry.space_group_name_H-M   'P 1'
#
loop_
_entity.id
_entity.type
_entity.pdbx_description
1 polymer ?
#
loop_
_entity_poly.entity_id
_entity_poly.type
_entity_poly.pdbx_seq_one_letter_code
_entity_poly.pdbx_strand_id
1 'polypeptide(L)' 'MRVISAVAESERELLLERTHSDIARVRAAGKGFGRPLTLNEEQQLTMIARINAGIIISDNLSAISLILRFATSL' A
#
# COMPACT_ATOMS: atom_id res chain seq x y z
N MET A 1 -13.05 -5.82 40.27
CA MET A 1 -13.14 -7.04 39.44
C MET A 1 -12.07 -6.96 38.35
N ARG A 2 -10.88 -7.56 38.57
CA ARG A 2 -9.67 -7.38 37.73
C ARG A 2 -9.38 -8.55 36.78
N VAL A 3 -10.02 -9.70 37.02
CA VAL A 3 -9.74 -10.94 36.29
C VAL A 3 -10.22 -10.87 34.84
N ILE A 4 -11.42 -10.32 34.60
CA ILE A 4 -11.95 -10.21 33.23
C ILE A 4 -11.08 -9.30 32.35
N SER A 5 -10.57 -8.20 32.91
CA SER A 5 -9.64 -7.31 32.20
C SER A 5 -8.35 -8.03 31.82
N ALA A 6 -7.76 -8.79 32.74
CA ALA A 6 -6.55 -9.57 32.47
C ALA A 6 -6.76 -10.66 31.40
N VAL A 7 -7.93 -11.31 31.40
CA VAL A 7 -8.29 -12.30 30.37
C VAL A 7 -8.44 -11.63 29.01
N ALA A 8 -9.14 -10.49 28.93
CA ALA A 8 -9.31 -9.75 27.69
C ALA A 8 -7.97 -9.25 27.10
N GLU A 9 -7.05 -8.80 27.95
CA GLU A 9 -5.69 -8.42 27.55
C GLU A 9 -4.91 -9.62 26.98
N SER A 10 -4.97 -10.78 27.65
CA SER A 10 -4.32 -12.00 27.17
C SER A 10 -4.86 -12.49 25.83
N GLU A 11 -6.18 -12.42 25.62
CA GLU A 11 -6.80 -12.81 24.35
C GLU A 11 -6.39 -11.86 23.21
N ARG A 12 -6.29 -10.56 23.49
CA ARG A 12 -5.80 -9.58 22.53
C ARG A 12 -4.34 -9.84 22.16
N GLU A 13 -3.50 -10.11 23.15
CA GLU A 13 -2.08 -10.43 22.94
C GLU A 13 -1.93 -11.65 22.02
N LEU A 14 -2.72 -12.71 22.26
CA LEU A 14 -2.74 -13.92 21.43
C LEU A 14 -3.11 -13.59 19.97
N LEU A 15 -4.11 -12.74 19.75
CA LEU A 15 -4.54 -12.33 18.41
C LEU A 15 -3.47 -11.50 17.69
N LEU A 16 -2.76 -10.62 18.41
CA LEU A 16 -1.66 -9.83 17.87
C LEU A 16 -0.48 -10.72 17.47
N GLU A 17 -0.11 -11.67 18.31
CA GLU A 17 0.99 -12.61 18.06
C GLU A 17 0.74 -13.45 16.80
N ARG A 18 -0.49 -13.96 16.65
CA ARG A 18 -0.92 -14.67 15.44
C ARG A 18 -0.84 -13.78 14.20
N THR A 19 -1.31 -12.54 14.32
CA THR A 19 -1.29 -11.57 13.22
C THR A 19 0.15 -11.26 12.78
N HIS A 20 1.06 -11.03 13.73
CA HIS A 20 2.47 -10.80 13.40
C HIS A 20 3.12 -12.02 12.74
N SER A 21 2.85 -13.23 13.25
CA SER A 21 3.35 -14.47 12.66
C SER A 21 2.85 -14.67 11.22
N ASP A 22 1.58 -14.38 10.97
CA ASP A 22 0.98 -14.48 9.64
C ASP A 22 1.53 -13.40 8.69
N ILE A 23 1.70 -12.16 9.15
CA ILE A 23 2.35 -11.09 8.37
C ILE A 23 3.78 -11.47 8.02
N ALA A 24 4.56 -11.99 8.96
CA ALA A 24 5.93 -12.42 8.73
C ALA A 24 5.99 -13.52 7.65
N ARG A 25 5.10 -14.51 7.72
CA ARG A 25 4.97 -15.56 6.70
C ARG A 25 4.61 -14.99 5.32
N VAL A 26 3.64 -14.07 5.26
CA VAL A 26 3.20 -13.46 3.99
C VAL A 26 4.27 -12.54 3.39
N ARG A 27 5.05 -11.83 4.22
CA ARG A 27 6.23 -11.06 3.79
C ARG A 27 7.31 -11.97 3.22
N ALA A 28 7.59 -13.09 3.88
CA ALA A 28 8.55 -14.08 3.38
C ALA A 28 8.12 -14.71 2.05
N ALA A 29 6.81 -14.84 1.81
CA ALA A 29 6.25 -15.27 0.53
C ALA A 29 6.27 -14.18 -0.56
N GLY A 30 6.77 -12.97 -0.27
CA GLY A 30 6.92 -11.89 -1.24
C GLY A 30 5.61 -11.18 -1.62
N LYS A 31 4.53 -11.35 -0.87
CA LYS A 31 3.28 -10.64 -1.16
C LYS A 31 3.42 -9.15 -0.86
N GLY A 32 3.03 -8.31 -1.81
CA GLY A 32 3.03 -6.85 -1.64
C GLY A 32 2.15 -6.40 -0.48
N PHE A 33 2.67 -5.50 0.35
CA PHE A 33 1.95 -4.88 1.47
C PHE A 33 1.78 -3.39 1.24
N GLY A 34 0.71 -2.83 1.80
CA GLY A 34 0.43 -1.39 1.74
C GLY A 34 -0.41 -1.00 0.53
N ARG A 35 -0.37 0.29 0.20
CA ARG A 35 -1.12 0.82 -0.95
C ARG A 35 -0.51 0.28 -2.24
N PRO A 36 -1.29 -0.36 -3.12
CA PRO A 36 -0.78 -0.79 -4.42
C PRO A 36 -0.26 0.44 -5.19
N LEU A 37 0.81 0.25 -5.96
CA LEU A 37 1.28 1.31 -6.85
C LEU A 37 0.17 1.67 -7.83
N THR A 38 -0.14 2.95 -7.92
CA THR A 38 -1.19 3.46 -8.81
C THR A 38 -0.74 3.51 -10.27
N LEU A 39 0.57 3.56 -10.52
CA LEU A 39 1.16 3.52 -11.85
C LEU A 39 1.84 2.17 -12.06
N ASN A 40 1.56 1.51 -13.17
CA ASN A 40 2.31 0.33 -13.59
C ASN A 40 3.75 0.71 -13.98
N GLU A 41 4.62 -0.29 -14.16
CA GLU A 41 6.03 -0.06 -14.51
C GLU A 41 6.21 0.65 -15.86
N GLU A 42 5.42 0.29 -16.88
CA GLU A 42 5.46 0.91 -18.21
C GLU A 42 5.07 2.40 -18.18
N GLN A 43 4.06 2.75 -17.36
CA GLN A 43 3.58 4.09 -17.14
C GLN A 43 4.63 4.92 -16.42
N GLN A 44 5.33 4.33 -15.43
CA GLN A 44 6.45 4.98 -14.75
C GLN A 44 7.60 5.25 -15.72
N LEU A 45 8.01 4.27 -16.52
CA LEU A 45 9.07 4.42 -17.51
C LEU A 45 8.73 5.48 -18.57
N THR A 46 7.50 5.45 -19.08
CA THR A 46 7.00 6.47 -20.01
C THR A 46 7.06 7.86 -19.38
N MET A 47 6.69 7.97 -18.11
CA MET A 47 6.71 9.23 -17.39
C MET A 47 8.14 9.75 -17.17
N ILE A 48 9.08 8.88 -16.79
CA ILE A 48 10.50 9.21 -16.66
C ILE A 48 11.08 9.67 -18.01
N ALA A 49 10.75 8.97 -19.10
CA ALA A 49 11.16 9.36 -20.45
C ALA A 49 10.60 10.73 -20.84
N ARG A 50 9.33 11.02 -20.52
CA ARG A 50 8.69 12.33 -20.77
C ARG A 50 9.32 13.46 -19.97
N ILE A 51 9.70 13.20 -18.71
CA ILE A 51 10.44 14.16 -17.87
C ILE A 51 11.82 14.43 -18.47
N ASN A 52 12.55 13.39 -18.87
CA ASN A 52 13.86 13.53 -19.51
C ASN A 52 13.80 14.25 -20.86
N ALA A 53 12.67 14.14 -21.58
CA ALA A 53 12.41 14.85 -22.83
C ALA A 53 12.02 16.34 -22.62
N GLY A 54 11.97 16.84 -21.39
CA GLY A 54 11.69 18.24 -21.08
C GLY A 54 10.21 18.64 -21.18
N ILE A 55 9.29 17.68 -21.13
CA ILE A 55 7.84 17.97 -21.12
C ILE A 55 7.48 18.64 -19.79
N ILE A 56 6.69 19.72 -19.87
CA ILE A 56 6.28 20.52 -18.72
C ILE A 56 5.55 19.66 -17.69
N ILE A 57 5.95 19.80 -16.43
CA ILE A 57 5.45 19.02 -15.30
C ILE A 57 3.91 19.12 -15.15
N SER A 58 3.30 20.24 -15.55
CA SER A 58 1.83 20.42 -15.48
C SER A 58 1.05 19.48 -16.40
N ASP A 59 1.54 19.22 -17.61
CA ASP A 59 0.88 18.31 -18.56
C ASP A 59 0.93 16.86 -18.07
N ASN A 60 2.02 16.52 -17.37
CA ASN A 60 2.19 15.23 -16.73
C ASN A 60 1.31 15.08 -15.46
N LEU A 61 1.18 16.13 -14.65
CA LEU A 61 0.32 16.14 -13.45
C LEU A 61 -1.15 15.97 -13.80
N SER A 62 -1.61 16.61 -14.90
CA SER A 62 -2.99 16.48 -15.39
C SER A 62 -3.31 15.02 -15.73
N ALA A 63 -2.42 14.35 -16.47
CA ALA A 63 -2.58 12.94 -16.83
C ALA A 63 -2.56 12.00 -15.60
N ILE A 64 -1.66 12.22 -14.63
CA ILE A 64 -1.64 11.44 -13.38
C ILE A 64 -2.92 11.63 -12.57
N SER A 65 -3.41 12.87 -12.45
CA SER A 65 -4.60 13.17 -11.66
C SER A 65 -5.85 12.46 -12.19
N LEU A 66 -5.93 12.28 -13.51
CA LEU A 66 -7.00 11.53 -14.16
C LEU A 66 -6.92 10.04 -13.81
N ILE A 67 -5.72 9.44 -13.85
CA ILE A 67 -5.49 8.03 -13.50
C ILE A 67 -5.79 7.76 -12.01
N LEU A 68 -5.37 8.66 -11.11
CA LEU A 68 -5.65 8.56 -9.67
C LEU A 68 -7.15 8.64 -9.34
N ARG A 69 -7.93 9.43 -10.10
CA ARG A 69 -9.39 9.54 -9.91
C ARG A 69 -10.13 8.24 -10.23
N PHE A 70 -9.65 7.45 -11.18
CA PHE A 70 -10.24 6.14 -11.51
C PHE A 70 -9.88 5.05 -10.49
N ALA A 71 -8.72 5.12 -9.84
CA ALA A 71 -8.29 4.14 -8.84
C ALA A 71 -9.02 4.27 -7.48
N THR A 72 -9.63 5.42 -7.19
CA THR A 72 -10.42 5.67 -5.96
C THR A 72 -11.90 5.29 -6.09
N SER A 73 -12.35 4.80 -7.24
CA SER A 73 -13.72 4.42 -7.54
C SER A 73 -13.93 2.90 -7.46
N LEU A 74 -13.71 2.32 -6.28
CA LEU A 74 -14.28 1.02 -5.89
C LEU A 74 -14.35 0.90 -4.36
#